data_AF-A0A8B7JPS0-F1
#
_entry.id   AF-A0A8B7JPS0-F1
#
_cell.length_a   1.000
_cell.length_b   1.000
_cell.length_c   1.000
_cell.angle_alpha   90.00
_cell.angle_beta   90.00
_cell.angle_gamma   90.00
#
_symmetry.space_group_name_H-M   'P 1'
#
loop_
_entity.id
_entity.type
_entity.pdbx_description
1 polymer ?
#
loop_
_entity_poly.entity_id
_entity_poly.type
_entity_poly.pdbx_seq_one_letter_code
_entity_poly.pdbx_strand_id
1 'polypeptide(L)'
;MFKGKRGAQLAKDIARRTKTFNPGAGLPTDKKKAGPSPGDVEAIKTAIANATTLAEVERLKGLLQSGQIPGRERKSGPSEDAEEEMEEDPVPNGS
;
A
#
# COMPACT_ATOMS: atom_id res chain seq x y z
N MET A 1 42.96 16.63 -5.32
CA MET A 1 42.86 15.27 -4.74
C MET A 1 42.05 14.40 -5.70
N PHE A 2 42.51 13.18 -5.99
CA PHE A 2 41.91 12.17 -6.88
C PHE A 2 41.48 12.60 -8.31
N LYS A 3 42.44 13.05 -9.15
CA LYS A 3 42.22 13.14 -10.61
C LYS A 3 42.78 11.89 -11.31
N GLY A 4 41.92 11.16 -12.02
CA GLY A 4 42.29 9.96 -12.79
C GLY A 4 41.33 8.78 -12.58
N LYS A 5 41.57 7.68 -13.32
CA LYS A 5 40.69 6.48 -13.32
C LYS A 5 40.45 5.92 -11.92
N ARG A 6 41.48 5.88 -11.07
CA ARG A 6 41.36 5.45 -9.66
C ARG A 6 40.46 6.37 -8.83
N GLY A 7 40.50 7.68 -9.06
CA GLY A 7 39.63 8.65 -8.39
C GLY A 7 38.16 8.51 -8.78
N ALA A 8 37.91 8.28 -10.08
CA ALA A 8 36.56 8.02 -10.58
C ALA A 8 35.97 6.72 -10.02
N GLN A 9 36.80 5.68 -9.88
CA GLN A 9 36.38 4.42 -9.26
C GLN A 9 36.06 4.61 -7.78
N LEU A 10 36.94 5.29 -7.05
CA LEU A 10 36.75 5.60 -5.63
C LEU A 10 35.45 6.39 -5.40
N ALA A 11 35.14 7.39 -6.24
CA ALA A 11 33.91 8.16 -6.14
C ALA A 11 32.65 7.30 -6.36
N LYS A 12 32.69 6.36 -7.31
CA LYS A 12 31.58 5.42 -7.57
C LYS A 12 31.39 4.44 -6.41
N ASP A 13 32.49 3.94 -5.84
CA ASP A 13 32.44 2.98 -4.74
C ASP A 13 31.99 3.64 -3.44
N ILE A 14 32.42 4.89 -3.18
CA ILE A 14 31.90 5.71 -2.08
C ILE A 14 30.40 5.94 -2.28
N ALA A 15 29.95 6.42 -3.45
CA ALA A 15 28.53 6.66 -3.70
C ALA A 15 27.65 5.40 -3.58
N ARG A 16 28.18 4.22 -3.91
CA ARG A 16 27.49 2.93 -3.70
C ARG A 16 27.47 2.49 -2.25
N ARG A 17 28.54 2.75 -1.50
CA ARG A 17 28.69 2.32 -0.09
C ARG A 17 28.03 3.29 0.90
N THR A 18 27.93 4.57 0.56
CA THR A 18 27.25 5.61 1.35
C THR A 18 25.80 5.78 0.92
N LYS A 19 25.16 4.75 0.38
CA LYS A 19 23.75 4.78 0.00
C LYS A 19 22.93 4.83 1.30
N THR A 20 22.82 6.04 1.84
CA THR A 20 22.03 6.34 3.02
C THR A 20 20.59 5.95 2.75
N PHE A 21 19.88 5.53 3.80
CA PHE A 21 18.45 5.34 3.76
C PHE A 21 17.81 6.62 3.21
N ASN A 22 17.31 6.57 1.99
CA ASN A 22 16.50 7.62 1.40
C ASN A 22 15.07 7.30 1.81
N PRO A 23 14.47 8.03 2.78
CA PRO A 23 13.11 7.76 3.22
C PRO A 23 12.18 7.80 2.01
N GLY A 24 11.52 6.68 1.72
CA GLY A 24 10.63 6.52 0.57
C GLY A 24 11.26 5.97 -0.71
N ALA A 25 12.57 5.69 -0.76
CA ALA A 25 13.17 5.02 -1.91
C ALA A 25 12.70 3.56 -2.02
N GLY A 26 12.11 3.21 -3.16
CA GLY A 26 11.56 1.88 -3.41
C GLY A 26 10.09 1.73 -2.98
N LEU A 27 9.48 2.76 -2.39
CA LEU A 27 8.03 2.76 -2.23
C LEU A 27 7.39 2.92 -3.61
N PRO A 28 6.40 2.09 -3.98
CA PRO A 28 5.66 2.27 -5.22
C PRO A 28 4.92 3.61 -5.17
N THR A 29 5.45 4.61 -5.88
CA THR A 29 4.86 5.96 -6.02
C THR A 29 3.55 5.96 -6.79
N ASP A 30 3.24 4.86 -7.48
CA ASP A 30 2.17 4.76 -8.47
C ASP A 30 1.13 3.69 -8.17
N LYS A 31 0.95 3.31 -6.90
CA LYS A 31 -0.39 2.85 -6.50
C LYS A 31 -1.28 4.07 -6.40
N LYS A 32 -1.59 4.68 -7.55
CA LYS A 32 -2.71 5.61 -7.64
C LYS A 32 -3.88 4.87 -7.01
N LYS A 33 -4.48 5.46 -5.98
CA LYS A 33 -5.76 5.02 -5.44
C LYS A 33 -6.78 5.18 -6.57
N ALA A 34 -6.77 4.25 -7.52
CA ALA A 34 -7.71 4.22 -8.60
C ALA A 34 -9.07 4.01 -7.93
N GLY A 35 -10.02 4.89 -8.27
CA GLY A 35 -11.39 4.73 -7.82
C GLY A 35 -11.96 3.37 -8.23
N PRO A 36 -13.22 3.09 -7.84
CA PRO A 36 -13.89 1.86 -8.24
C PRO A 36 -13.75 1.60 -9.74
N SER A 37 -13.59 0.34 -10.14
CA SER A 37 -13.50 0.00 -11.56
C SER A 37 -14.80 0.37 -12.28
N PRO A 38 -14.80 0.55 -13.61
CA PRO A 38 -16.03 0.84 -14.34
C PRO A 38 -17.16 -0.17 -14.07
N GLY A 39 -16.83 -1.46 -13.94
CA GLY A 39 -17.79 -2.50 -13.56
C GLY A 39 -18.31 -2.35 -12.13
N ASP A 40 -17.46 -1.93 -11.18
CA ASP A 40 -17.90 -1.61 -9.81
C ASP A 40 -18.91 -0.45 -9.84
N VAL A 41 -18.65 0.59 -10.65
CA VAL A 41 -19.56 1.74 -10.79
C VAL A 41 -20.92 1.31 -11.34
N GLU A 42 -20.95 0.42 -12.33
CA GLU A 42 -22.18 -0.12 -12.90
C GLU A 42 -22.96 -1.00 -11.91
N ALA A 43 -22.26 -1.86 -11.17
CA ALA A 43 -22.86 -2.68 -10.13
C ALA A 43 -23.52 -1.83 -9.03
N ILE A 44 -22.84 -0.75 -8.60
CA ILE A 44 -23.37 0.21 -7.64
C ILE A 44 -24.63 0.89 -8.18
N LYS A 45 -24.57 1.42 -9.40
CA LYS A 45 -25.73 2.08 -10.03
C LYS A 45 -26.93 1.14 -10.13
N THR A 46 -26.69 -0.10 -10.53
CA THR A 46 -27.72 -1.13 -10.66
C THR A 46 -28.34 -1.48 -9.30
N ALA A 47 -27.50 -1.62 -8.26
CA ALA A 47 -27.98 -1.87 -6.90
C ALA A 47 -28.83 -0.71 -6.35
N ILE A 48 -28.46 0.55 -6.63
CA ILE A 48 -29.27 1.72 -6.28
C ILE A 48 -30.60 1.70 -7.04
N ALA A 49 -30.58 1.44 -8.35
CA ALA A 49 -31.79 1.42 -9.17
C ALA A 49 -32.78 0.31 -8.76
N ASN A 50 -32.27 -0.82 -8.27
CA ASN A 50 -33.08 -1.93 -7.80
C ASN A 50 -33.56 -1.77 -6.35
N ALA A 51 -33.03 -0.81 -5.59
CA ALA A 51 -33.46 -0.56 -4.22
C ALA A 51 -34.88 0.02 -4.21
N THR A 52 -35.79 -0.64 -3.50
CA THR A 52 -37.21 -0.27 -3.44
C THR A 52 -37.56 0.59 -2.23
N THR A 53 -36.64 0.72 -1.27
CA THR A 53 -36.85 1.46 -0.01
C THR A 53 -35.68 2.38 0.30
N LEU A 54 -35.94 3.47 1.04
CA LEU A 54 -34.91 4.40 1.47
C LEU A 54 -33.87 3.72 2.38
N ALA A 55 -34.32 2.85 3.28
CA ALA A 55 -33.45 2.09 4.17
C ALA A 55 -32.44 1.24 3.40
N GLU A 56 -32.84 0.67 2.26
CA GLU A 56 -31.96 -0.14 1.42
C GLU A 56 -30.88 0.72 0.73
N VAL A 57 -31.23 1.94 0.32
CA VAL A 57 -30.26 2.91 -0.22
C VAL A 57 -29.27 3.36 0.85
N GLU A 58 -29.73 3.61 2.08
CA GLU A 58 -28.86 3.96 3.21
C GLU A 58 -27.91 2.82 3.58
N ARG A 59 -28.41 1.59 3.60
CA ARG A 59 -27.60 0.38 3.79
C ARG A 59 -26.52 0.27 2.72
N LEU A 60 -26.89 0.46 1.46
CA LEU A 60 -25.94 0.44 0.35
C LEU A 60 -24.87 1.54 0.50
N LYS A 61 -25.25 2.76 0.88
CA LYS A 61 -24.30 3.84 1.18
C LYS A 61 -23.29 3.43 2.26
N GLY A 62 -23.75 2.83 3.35
CA GLY A 62 -22.86 2.35 4.43
C GLY A 62 -21.87 1.29 3.96
N LEU A 63 -22.32 0.35 3.11
CA LEU A 63 -21.44 -0.66 2.51
C LEU A 63 -20.39 -0.06 1.57
N LEU A 64 -20.75 0.96 0.79
CA LEU A 64 -19.79 1.61 -0.11
C LEU A 64 -18.77 2.44 0.64
N GLN A 65 -19.17 3.11 1.73
CA GLN A 65 -18.24 3.85 2.58
C GLN A 65 -17.24 2.93 3.30
N SER A 66 -17.62 1.69 3.60
CA SER A 66 -16.70 0.67 4.13
C SER A 66 -15.89 -0.05 3.04
N GLY A 67 -16.05 0.33 1.76
CA GLY A 67 -15.31 -0.22 0.63
C GLY A 67 -15.87 -1.52 0.06
N GLN A 68 -17.06 -1.96 0.48
CA GLN A 68 -17.71 -3.15 -0.05
C GLN A 68 -18.53 -2.82 -1.30
N ILE A 69 -18.14 -3.39 -2.44
CA ILE A 69 -18.86 -3.25 -3.70
C ILE A 69 -19.85 -4.42 -3.88
N PRO A 70 -21.13 -4.17 -4.20
CA PRO A 70 -22.09 -5.24 -4.50
C PRO A 70 -21.59 -6.17 -5.61
N GLY A 71 -21.75 -7.49 -5.43
CA GLY A 71 -21.34 -8.49 -6.41
C GLY A 71 -19.83 -8.76 -6.49
N ARG A 72 -19.01 -8.01 -5.76
CA ARG A 72 -17.57 -8.26 -5.65
C ARG A 72 -17.30 -9.12 -4.42
N GLU A 73 -16.63 -10.26 -4.63
CA GLU A 73 -16.15 -11.09 -3.53
C GLU A 73 -15.18 -10.27 -2.67
N ARG A 74 -15.33 -10.33 -1.35
CA ARG A 74 -14.35 -9.77 -0.43
C ARG A 74 -13.06 -10.54 -0.65
N LYS A 75 -12.13 -9.97 -1.41
CA LYS A 75 -10.73 -10.36 -1.26
C LYS A 75 -10.33 -9.85 0.11
N SER A 76 -10.35 -10.75 1.09
CA SER A 76 -9.62 -10.60 2.35
C SER A 76 -8.17 -10.36 1.97
N GLY A 77 -7.81 -9.11 1.70
CA GLY A 77 -6.43 -8.68 1.81
C GLY A 77 -6.04 -8.82 3.29
N PRO A 78 -4.79 -9.17 3.60
CA PRO A 78 -4.35 -9.25 4.99
C PRO A 78 -4.74 -7.94 5.66
N SER A 79 -5.50 -8.05 6.75
CA SER A 79 -5.70 -6.98 7.70
C SER A 79 -4.34 -6.38 8.03
N GLU A 80 -4.17 -5.09 7.79
CA GLU A 80 -2.95 -4.32 8.16
C GLU A 80 -2.76 -4.20 9.70
N ASP A 81 -3.53 -4.96 10.49
CA ASP A 81 -3.54 -4.97 11.96
C ASP A 81 -2.86 -6.21 12.57
N ALA A 82 -1.72 -6.66 12.01
CA ALA A 82 -1.00 -7.83 12.53
C ALA A 82 0.54 -7.70 12.51
N GLU A 83 1.09 -6.48 12.59
CA GLU A 83 2.56 -6.27 12.64
C GLU A 83 3.05 -5.55 13.90
N GLU A 84 2.34 -5.64 15.03
CA GLU A 84 2.83 -5.19 16.35
C GLU A 84 3.19 -6.37 17.27
N GLU A 85 4.02 -7.30 16.82
CA GLU A 85 4.82 -8.15 17.72
C GLU A 85 6.18 -8.40 17.06
N MET A 86 7.08 -7.40 17.11
CA MET A 86 8.51 -7.72 16.98
C MET A 86 8.98 -8.20 18.34
N GLU A 87 9.18 -9.51 18.41
CA GLU A 87 9.78 -10.27 19.50
C GLU A 87 11.01 -9.54 20.09
N GLU A 88 11.00 -9.47 21.41
CA GLU A 88 12.13 -9.08 22.25
C GLU A 88 13.24 -10.12 22.07
N ASP A 89 14.25 -9.83 21.25
CA ASP A 89 15.43 -10.70 21.14
C ASP A 89 16.49 -10.26 22.18
N PRO A 90 16.82 -11.10 23.18
CA PRO A 90 17.78 -10.78 24.23
C PRO A 90 19.20 -10.72 23.67
N VAL A 91 19.90 -9.62 23.94
CA VAL A 91 21.32 -9.48 23.60
C VAL A 91 22.18 -10.52 24.33
N PRO A 92 22.85 -11.47 23.64
CA PRO A 92 23.83 -12.31 24.29
C PRO A 92 25.14 -11.53 24.42
N ASN A 93 25.55 -11.34 25.67
CA ASN A 93 26.88 -10.86 26.04
C ASN A 93 27.96 -11.87 25.60
N GLY A 94 29.04 -11.40 24.96
CA GLY A 94 30.20 -12.26 24.70
C GLY A 94 31.28 -11.65 23.81
N SER A 95 32.26 -10.99 24.45
CA SER A 95 33.72 -11.22 24.38
C SER A 95 34.53 -9.94 24.56
#